data_AF-A0A388TLM4-F1
#
_entry.id   AF-A0A388TLM4-F1
#
_cell.length_a   1.000
_cell.length_b   1.000
_cell.length_c   1.000
_cell.angle_alpha   90.00
_cell.angle_beta   90.00
_cell.angle_gamma   90.00
#
_symmetry.space_group_name_H-M   'P 1'
#
loop_
_entity.id
_entity.type
_entity.pdbx_description
1 polymer ?
#
loop_
_entity_poly.entity_id
_entity_poly.type
_entity_poly.pdbx_seq_one_letter_code
_entity_poly.pdbx_strand_id
1 'polypeptide(L)'
;MPKRSAQKQPVLPKRDAWGSRLGVVLAVAGSAVGLGNFLRFPAQVARNGGGAFMIPYFVAFLLLGIPLMWLEWALGRRGGSFGHGSAPGAFASLRKSRWGKY
;
A
#
# COMPACT_ATOMS: atom_id res chain seq x y z
N MET A 1 46.09 19.58 -19.75
CA MET A 1 44.76 19.83 -19.14
C MET A 1 43.83 18.66 -19.46
N PRO A 2 43.41 17.82 -18.50
CA PRO A 2 42.47 16.74 -18.78
C PRO A 2 41.05 17.30 -18.89
N LYS A 3 40.41 17.09 -20.04
CA LYS A 3 39.00 17.42 -20.24
C LYS A 3 38.16 16.53 -19.32
N ARG A 4 37.48 17.12 -18.34
CA ARG A 4 36.41 16.47 -17.56
C ARG A 4 35.37 15.95 -18.56
N SER A 5 35.42 14.64 -18.80
CA SER A 5 34.42 13.89 -19.53
C SER A 5 33.06 14.18 -18.91
N ALA A 6 32.20 14.81 -19.70
CA ALA A 6 30.82 15.10 -19.36
C ALA A 6 30.16 13.82 -18.82
N GLN A 7 29.90 13.81 -17.52
CA GLN A 7 29.26 12.71 -16.84
C GLN A 7 27.82 12.60 -17.35
N LYS A 8 27.60 11.61 -18.22
CA LYS A 8 26.28 11.21 -18.72
C LYS A 8 25.44 10.83 -17.51
N GLN A 9 24.49 11.68 -17.11
CA GLN A 9 23.58 11.32 -16.02
C GLN A 9 22.91 9.98 -16.39
N PRO A 10 22.92 8.98 -15.49
CA PRO A 10 22.25 7.72 -15.78
C PRO A 10 20.76 8.03 -15.99
N VAL A 11 20.28 7.82 -17.21
CA VAL A 11 18.86 7.95 -17.54
C VAL A 11 18.17 6.80 -16.83
N LEU A 12 17.66 7.04 -15.63
CA LEU A 12 16.93 6.01 -14.87
C LEU A 12 15.73 5.57 -15.72
N PRO A 13 15.50 4.24 -15.87
CA PRO A 13 14.37 3.75 -16.63
C PRO A 13 13.07 4.34 -16.06
N LYS A 14 12.25 4.90 -16.95
CA LYS A 14 10.93 5.43 -16.58
C LYS A 14 10.09 4.27 -16.07
N ARG A 15 9.48 4.42 -14.89
CA ARG A 15 8.66 3.35 -14.28
C ARG A 15 7.47 3.04 -15.18
N ASP A 16 7.16 1.76 -15.33
CA ASP A 16 5.96 1.31 -16.03
C ASP A 16 4.71 1.79 -15.31
N ALA A 17 3.77 2.33 -16.10
CA ALA A 17 2.49 2.80 -15.61
C ALA A 17 1.42 1.74 -15.86
N TRP A 18 0.44 1.69 -14.97
CA TRP A 18 -0.71 0.82 -15.13
C TRP A 18 -1.57 1.27 -16.31
N GLY A 19 -1.95 0.34 -17.18
CA GLY A 19 -2.72 0.62 -18.40
C GLY A 19 -4.14 1.17 -18.13
N SER A 20 -4.73 0.87 -16.97
CA SER A 20 -6.03 1.44 -16.58
C SER A 20 -6.19 1.51 -15.06
N ARG A 21 -6.94 2.52 -14.59
CA ARG A 21 -7.27 2.65 -13.16
C ARG A 21 -8.12 1.48 -12.66
N LEU A 22 -9.04 0.99 -13.50
CA LEU A 22 -9.85 -0.19 -13.20
C LEU A 22 -8.98 -1.44 -13.04
N GLY A 23 -7.95 -1.61 -13.87
CA GLY A 23 -6.98 -2.70 -13.75
C GLY A 23 -6.25 -2.68 -12.41
N VAL A 24 -5.88 -1.49 -11.91
CA VAL A 24 -5.28 -1.35 -10.57
C VAL A 24 -6.26 -1.77 -9.49
N VAL A 25 -7.50 -1.27 -9.54
CA VAL A 25 -8.52 -1.59 -8.52
C VAL A 25 -8.81 -3.09 -8.50
N LEU A 26 -8.93 -3.73 -9.66
CA LEU A 26 -9.14 -5.18 -9.77
C LEU A 26 -7.95 -5.99 -9.25
N ALA A 27 -6.72 -5.59 -9.57
CA ALA A 27 -5.51 -6.25 -9.09
C ALA A 27 -5.41 -6.17 -7.55
N VAL A 28 -5.68 -5.00 -6.98
CA VAL A 28 -5.68 -4.80 -5.52
C VAL A 28 -6.83 -5.56 -4.85
N ALA A 29 -8.04 -5.50 -5.42
CA ALA A 29 -9.20 -6.22 -4.89
C ALA A 29 -8.99 -7.74 -4.92
N GLY A 30 -8.44 -8.27 -6.02
CA GLY A 30 -8.09 -9.70 -6.13
C GLY A 30 -7.01 -10.13 -5.14
N SER A 31 -6.06 -9.24 -4.82
CA SER A 31 -5.06 -9.51 -3.78
C SER A 31 -5.65 -9.44 -2.36
N ALA A 32 -6.67 -8.63 -2.13
CA ALA A 32 -7.29 -8.45 -0.81
C ALA A 32 -8.34 -9.55 -0.51
N VAL A 33 -9.04 -10.05 -1.53
CA VAL A 33 -10.06 -11.09 -1.39
C VAL A 33 -9.43 -12.47 -1.61
N GLY A 34 -9.08 -13.15 -0.51
CA GLY A 34 -8.49 -14.50 -0.55
C GLY A 34 -9.45 -15.59 -0.07
N LEU A 35 -9.19 -16.84 -0.50
CA LEU A 35 -9.92 -18.04 -0.05
C LEU A 35 -9.95 -18.17 1.48
N GLY A 36 -8.88 -17.75 2.16
CA GLY A 36 -8.79 -17.76 3.62
C GLY A 36 -9.83 -16.86 4.31
N ASN A 37 -10.13 -15.68 3.75
CA ASN A 37 -11.19 -14.82 4.30
C ASN A 37 -12.56 -15.47 4.08
N PHE A 38 -12.78 -16.06 2.91
CA PHE A 38 -14.05 -16.73 2.58
C PHE A 38 -14.33 -17.97 3.42
N LEU A 39 -13.32 -18.77 3.76
CA LEU A 39 -13.48 -20.00 4.57
C LEU A 39 -13.56 -19.71 6.07
N ARG A 40 -12.84 -18.70 6.57
CA ARG A 40 -12.82 -18.37 8.01
C ARG A 40 -14.04 -17.54 8.42
N PHE A 41 -14.56 -16.70 7.53
CA PHE A 41 -15.69 -15.82 7.83
C PHE A 41 -16.97 -16.56 8.27
N PRO A 42 -17.45 -17.62 7.58
CA PRO A 42 -18.64 -18.37 7.99
C PRO A 42 -18.50 -19.00 9.37
N ALA A 43 -17.31 -19.57 9.67
CA ALA A 43 -17.04 -20.17 10.98
C ALA A 43 -17.04 -19.12 12.09
N GLN A 44 -16.50 -17.93 11.81
CA GLN A 44 -16.44 -16.83 12.78
C GLN A 44 -17.82 -16.18 13.00
N VAL A 45 -18.63 -16.06 11.95
CA VAL A 45 -20.02 -15.61 12.03
C VAL A 45 -20.86 -16.60 12.84
N ALA A 46 -20.78 -17.90 12.52
CA ALA A 46 -21.55 -18.93 13.22
C ALA A 46 -21.25 -19.00 14.73
N ARG A 47 -19.99 -18.79 15.13
CA ARG A 47 -19.56 -18.84 16.54
C ARG A 47 -19.88 -17.57 17.34
N ASN A 48 -20.02 -16.42 16.68
CA ASN A 48 -20.17 -15.12 17.33
C ASN A 48 -21.58 -14.52 17.22
N GLY A 49 -22.62 -15.37 17.22
CA GLY A 49 -24.02 -14.92 17.18
C GLY A 49 -24.59 -14.74 15.77
N GLY A 50 -24.02 -15.40 14.76
CA GLY A 50 -24.56 -15.42 13.40
C GLY A 50 -24.60 -14.02 12.79
N GLY A 51 -25.76 -13.65 12.24
CA GLY A 51 -25.96 -12.35 11.58
C GLY A 51 -25.70 -11.12 12.46
N ALA A 52 -25.81 -11.24 13.79
CA ALA A 52 -25.52 -10.13 14.70
C ALA A 52 -24.03 -9.73 14.69
N PHE A 53 -23.12 -10.66 14.37
CA PHE A 53 -21.69 -10.39 14.23
C PHE A 53 -21.36 -9.45 13.07
N MET A 54 -22.28 -9.28 12.12
CA MET A 54 -22.09 -8.40 10.97
C MET A 54 -21.99 -6.93 11.39
N ILE A 55 -22.68 -6.53 12.47
CA ILE A 55 -22.72 -5.15 12.95
C ILE A 55 -21.34 -4.67 13.41
N PRO A 56 -20.67 -5.31 14.40
CA PRO A 56 -19.32 -4.92 14.79
C PRO A 56 -18.31 -5.10 13.66
N TYR A 57 -18.51 -6.06 12.76
CA TYR A 57 -17.67 -6.25 11.58
C TYR A 57 -17.69 -5.04 10.64
N PHE A 58 -18.87 -4.53 10.30
CA PHE A 58 -18.99 -3.32 9.48
C PHE A 58 -18.46 -2.07 10.20
N VAL A 59 -18.73 -1.93 11.50
CA VAL A 59 -18.20 -0.81 12.29
C VAL A 59 -16.67 -0.83 12.28
N ALA A 60 -16.04 -1.99 12.51
CA ALA A 60 -14.59 -2.13 12.43
C ALA A 60 -14.07 -1.86 11.01
N PHE A 61 -14.77 -2.30 9.97
CA PHE A 61 -14.38 -2.03 8.58
C PHE A 61 -14.42 -0.54 8.24
N LEU A 62 -15.43 0.19 8.71
CA LEU A 62 -15.55 1.64 8.49
C LEU A 62 -14.51 2.42 9.30
N LEU A 63 -14.30 2.06 10.56
CA LEU A 63 -13.39 2.77 11.47
C LEU A 63 -11.92 2.43 11.27
N LEU A 64 -11.59 1.24 10.77
CA LEU A 64 -10.20 0.80 10.57
C LEU A 64 -9.90 0.55 9.10
N GLY A 65 -10.76 -0.17 8.38
CA GLY A 65 -10.53 -0.54 6.98
C GLY A 65 -10.36 0.67 6.06
N ILE A 66 -11.32 1.60 6.06
CA ILE A 66 -11.25 2.83 5.23
C ILE A 66 -10.01 3.68 5.58
N PRO A 67 -9.76 4.07 6.84
CA PRO A 67 -8.61 4.91 7.15
C PRO A 67 -7.27 4.21 6.91
N LEU A 68 -7.14 2.90 7.17
CA LEU A 68 -5.92 2.17 6.81
C LEU A 68 -5.71 2.17 5.29
N MET A 69 -6.76 1.96 4.50
CA MET A 69 -6.63 1.94 3.04
C MET A 69 -6.20 3.31 2.49
N TRP A 70 -6.70 4.40 3.06
CA TRP A 70 -6.21 5.75 2.75
C TRP A 70 -4.75 5.97 3.17
N LEU A 71 -4.36 5.49 4.35
CA LEU A 71 -2.99 5.57 4.83
C LEU A 71 -2.03 4.83 3.89
N GLU A 72 -2.36 3.59 3.54
CA GLU A 72 -1.58 2.75 2.62
C GLU A 72 -1.42 3.43 1.25
N TRP A 73 -2.50 4.01 0.71
CA TRP A 73 -2.46 4.73 -0.55
C TRP A 73 -1.61 6.00 -0.46
N ALA A 74 -1.71 6.76 0.64
CA ALA A 74 -0.91 7.95 0.87
C ALA A 74 0.58 7.62 0.99
N LEU A 75 0.92 6.56 1.71
CA LEU A 75 2.28 6.04 1.85
C LEU A 75 2.84 5.55 0.52
N GLY A 76 2.05 4.79 -0.26
CA GLY A 76 2.45 4.31 -1.59
C GLY A 76 2.73 5.44 -2.58
N ARG A 77 1.88 6.48 -2.60
CA ARG A 77 2.12 7.69 -3.40
C ARG A 77 3.39 8.42 -2.97
N ARG A 78 3.58 8.61 -1.65
CA ARG A 78 4.73 9.34 -1.11
C ARG A 78 6.05 8.58 -1.35
N GLY A 79 6.09 7.27 -1.10
CA GLY A 79 7.25 6.43 -1.40
C GLY A 79 7.58 6.39 -2.88
N GLY A 80 6.55 6.30 -3.74
CA GLY A 80 6.67 6.40 -5.19
C GLY A 80 7.30 7.72 -5.66
N SER A 81 6.93 8.86 -5.05
CA SER A 81 7.54 10.17 -5.33
C SER A 81 9.03 10.24 -4.95
N PHE A 82 9.50 9.46 -3.96
CA PHE A 82 10.91 9.36 -3.59
C PHE A 82 11.68 8.30 -4.41
N GLY A 83 11.07 7.71 -5.44
CA GLY A 83 11.70 6.67 -6.26
C GLY A 83 11.69 5.27 -5.63
N HIS A 84 11.06 5.09 -4.47
CA HIS A 84 11.04 3.83 -3.74
C HIS A 84 9.66 3.17 -3.86
N GLY A 85 9.55 2.10 -4.67
CA GLY A 85 8.30 1.33 -4.80
C GLY A 85 8.20 0.13 -3.85
N SER A 86 9.24 -0.09 -3.05
CA SER A 86 9.41 -1.24 -2.18
C SER A 86 9.19 -0.84 -0.71
N ALA A 87 8.57 -1.73 0.07
CA ALA A 87 8.28 -1.55 1.49
C ALA A 87 9.47 -1.01 2.32
N PRO A 88 10.71 -1.53 2.20
CA PRO A 88 11.86 -0.95 2.93
C PRO A 88 12.22 0.47 2.49
N GLY A 89 12.00 0.83 1.23
CA GLY A 89 12.29 2.18 0.72
C GLY A 89 11.21 3.21 1.08
N ALA A 90 9.94 2.80 1.10
CA ALA A 90 8.86 3.64 1.65
C ALA A 90 9.08 3.90 3.14
N PHE A 91 9.44 2.88 3.91
CA PHE A 91 9.76 3.00 5.34
C PHE A 91 11.02 3.85 5.58
N ALA A 92 12.05 3.70 4.76
CA ALA A 92 13.25 4.54 4.83
C ALA A 92 12.95 6.02 4.53
N SER A 93 12.02 6.32 3.62
CA SER A 93 11.57 7.69 3.36
C SER A 93 10.80 8.29 4.54
N LEU A 94 10.07 7.46 5.29
CA LEU A 94 9.35 7.84 6.52
C LEU A 94 10.32 8.05 7.70
N ARG A 95 11.36 7.19 7.80
CA ARG A 95 12.42 7.26 8.82
C ARG A 95 13.34 8.47 8.66
N LYS A 96 13.28 9.20 7.53
CA LYS A 96 13.95 10.50 7.38
C LYS A 96 13.18 11.64 8.06
N SER A 97 12.50 11.34 9.17
CA SER A 97 11.97 12.33 10.09
C SER A 97 13.10 13.20 10.65
N ARG A 98 12.82 14.49 10.80
CA ARG A 98 13.66 15.56 11.36
C ARG A 98 13.96 15.39 12.87
N TRP A 99 14.08 14.16 13.36
CA TRP A 99 14.28 13.82 14.78
C TRP A 99 15.62 13.09 15.06
N GLY A 100 16.51 13.03 14.08
CA GLY A 100 17.87 12.46 14.22
C GLY A 100 18.99 13.48 14.02
N LYS A 101 18.69 14.76 14.22
CA LYS A 101 19.68 15.85 14.16
C LYS A 101 19.52 16.77 15.37
N TYR A 102 19.67 16.22 16.56
CA TYR A 102 20.26 16.86 17.73
C TYR A 102 20.89 15.75 18.58
#